data_AF-A0A920J4N4-F1
#
_entry.id   AF-A0A920J4N4-F1
#
_cell.length_a   1.000
_cell.length_b   1.000
_cell.length_c   1.000
_cell.angle_alpha   90.00
_cell.angle_beta   90.00
_cell.angle_gamma   90.00
#
_symmetry.space_group_name_H-M   'P 1'
#
loop_
_entity.id
_entity.type
_entity.pdbx_description
1 polymer ?
#
loop_
_entity_poly.entity_id
_entity_poly.type
_entity_poly.pdbx_seq_one_letter_code
_entity_poly.pdbx_strand_id
1 'polypeptide(L)' 'MQIAPIPSLSEEINDIRLRTADIVANRIIPNEGVIYGGGENPPNKKGN' A
#
# COMPACT_ATOMS: atom_id res chain seq x y z
N MET A 1 -3.28 -11.84 3.28
CA MET A 1 -4.60 -11.67 2.62
C MET A 1 -4.62 -12.58 1.41
N GLN A 2 -5.64 -13.42 1.22
CA GLN A 2 -5.74 -14.28 0.04
C GLN A 2 -6.75 -13.65 -0.93
N ILE A 3 -6.28 -13.22 -2.11
CA ILE A 3 -7.12 -12.63 -3.15
C ILE A 3 -7.21 -13.62 -4.31
N ALA A 4 -8.43 -14.00 -4.67
CA ALA A 4 -8.70 -14.82 -5.84
C ALA A 4 -8.90 -13.93 -7.09
N PRO A 5 -8.62 -14.44 -8.29
CA PRO A 5 -8.99 -13.76 -9.53
C PRO A 5 -10.50 -13.47 -9.59
N ILE A 6 -10.88 -12.34 -10.17
CA ILE A 6 -12.27 -12.01 -10.45
C ILE A 6 -12.60 -12.49 -11.88
N PRO A 7 -13.55 -13.42 -12.06
CA PRO A 7 -13.81 -14.05 -13.36
C PRO A 7 -14.24 -13.11 -14.48
N SER A 8 -14.84 -11.96 -14.15
CA SER A 8 -15.30 -10.97 -15.13
C SER A 8 -14.22 -9.97 -15.56
N LEU A 9 -13.03 -10.02 -14.95
CA LEU A 9 -11.91 -9.17 -15.32
C LEU A 9 -10.98 -9.89 -16.29
N SER A 10 -10.30 -9.13 -17.15
CA SER A 10 -9.25 -9.68 -17.99
C SER A 10 -8.12 -10.27 -17.14
N GLU A 11 -7.36 -11.19 -17.72
CA GLU A 11 -6.20 -11.80 -17.08
C GLU A 11 -5.17 -10.76 -16.66
N GLU A 12 -4.89 -9.78 -17.52
CA GLU A 12 -3.98 -8.66 -17.23
C GLU A 12 -4.41 -7.87 -15.98
N ILE A 13 -5.70 -7.54 -15.86
CA ILE A 13 -6.21 -6.82 -14.69
C ILE A 13 -6.10 -7.68 -13.44
N ASN A 14 -6.38 -8.98 -13.53
CA ASN A 14 -6.21 -9.90 -12.42
C ASN A 14 -4.74 -10.01 -11.99
N ASP A 15 -3.78 -10.07 -12.92
CA ASP A 15 -2.33 -10.10 -12.60
C ASP A 15 -1.92 -8.86 -11.78
N ILE A 16 -2.28 -7.66 -12.27
CA ILE A 16 -1.97 -6.40 -11.58
C ILE A 16 -2.57 -6.43 -10.17
N ARG A 17 -3.84 -6.80 -10.03
CA ARG A 17 -4.52 -6.86 -8.73
C ARG A 17 -3.85 -7.84 -7.76
N LEU A 18 -3.50 -9.03 -8.22
CA LEU A 18 -2.86 -10.06 -7.39
C LEU A 18 -1.47 -9.61 -6.93
N ARG A 19 -0.67 -9.04 -7.83
CA ARG A 19 0.66 -8.50 -7.50
C ARG A 19 0.58 -7.33 -6.53
N THR A 20 -0.37 -6.42 -6.72
CA THR A 20 -0.61 -5.32 -5.78
C THR A 20 -1.03 -5.84 -4.42
N ALA A 21 -1.95 -6.80 -4.35
CA ALA A 21 -2.40 -7.40 -3.09
C ALA A 21 -1.25 -8.08 -2.34
N ASP A 22 -0.37 -8.79 -3.05
CA ASP A 22 0.82 -9.42 -2.46
C ASP A 22 1.76 -8.38 -1.84
N ILE A 23 2.08 -7.32 -2.57
CA ILE A 23 2.93 -6.23 -2.08
C ILE A 23 2.31 -5.56 -0.85
N VAL A 24 1.03 -5.22 -0.92
CA VAL A 24 0.34 -4.54 0.20
C VAL A 24 0.33 -5.43 1.43
N ALA A 25 -0.04 -6.71 1.29
CA ALA A 25 -0.16 -7.63 2.41
C ALA A 25 1.18 -7.98 3.05
N ASN A 26 2.23 -8.18 2.24
CA ASN A 26 3.51 -8.70 2.72
C ASN A 26 4.56 -7.61 2.96
N ARG A 27 4.41 -6.42 2.38
CA ARG A 27 5.39 -5.33 2.50
C ARG A 27 4.85 -4.05 3.08
N ILE A 28 3.66 -3.59 2.69
CA ILE A 28 3.14 -2.30 3.16
C ILE A 28 2.56 -2.42 4.56
N ILE A 29 1.50 -3.22 4.75
CA ILE A 29 0.78 -3.35 6.02
C ILE A 29 1.72 -3.67 7.19
N PRO A 30 2.65 -4.65 7.08
CA PRO A 30 3.57 -4.97 8.18
C PRO A 30 4.55 -3.84 8.53
N ASN A 31 4.78 -2.90 7.62
CA ASN A 31 5.75 -1.82 7.77
C ASN A 31 5.10 -0.43 7.84
N GLU A 32 3.78 -0.32 8.01
CA GLU A 32 3.07 0.98 8.03
C GLU A 32 3.66 1.94 9.07
N GLY A 33 4.05 1.43 10.24
CA GLY A 33 4.69 2.24 11.28
C GLY A 33 6.02 2.86 10.85
N VAL A 34 6.77 2.23 9.94
CA VAL A 34 8.03 2.77 9.40
C VAL A 34 7.74 3.70 8.21
N ILE A 35 6.83 3.29 7.32
CA ILE A 35 6.45 4.05 6.11
C ILE A 35 5.81 5.39 6.48
N TYR A 36 4.95 5.40 7.49
CA TYR A 36 4.18 6.58 7.91
C TYR A 36 4.69 7.21 9.20
N GLY A 37 5.55 6.54 9.99
CA GLY A 37 6.11 7.08 11.24
C GLY A 37 7.10 8.22 11.09
N GLY A 38 7.57 8.51 9.86
CA GLY A 38 8.35 9.72 9.55
C GLY A 38 7.50 10.94 9.16
N GLY A 39 6.17 10.85 9.25
CA GLY A 39 5.21 11.76 8.63
C GLY A 39 4.49 12.77 9.54
N GLU A 40 5.08 13.22 10.64
CA GLU A 40 4.64 14.43 11.38
C GLU A 40 5.91 15.22 11.73
N ASN A 41 6.33 16.28 11.03
CA ASN A 41 5.60 17.51 10.76
C ASN A 41 6.20 18.18 9.49
N PRO A 42 5.40 18.78 8.58
CA PRO A 42 5.93 19.88 7.78
C PRO A 42 6.48 20.93 8.76
N PRO A 43 7.65 21.54 8.54
CA PRO A 43 8.20 22.51 9.49
C PRO A 43 7.19 23.63 9.68
N ASN A 44 6.51 23.63 10.83
CA ASN A 44 5.75 24.77 11.28
C ASN A 44 6.78 25.87 11.55
N LYS A 45 7.00 26.75 10.56
CA LYS A 45 7.63 28.05 10.78
C LYS A 45 6.72 28.84 11.71
N LYS A 46 6.78 28.56 13.01
CA LYS A 46 6.41 29.55 14.02
C LYS A 46 7.49 30.61 14.00
N GLY A 47 7.10 31.79 13.57
CA GLY A 47 7.90 33.00 13.72
C GLY A 47 8.34 33.15 15.17
N ASN A 48 9.59 33.54 15.32
CA ASN A 48 10.09 34.29 16.46
C ASN A 48 11.06 35.33 15.90
#